data_AF-A0A7J9IXW6-F1
#
_entry.id   AF-A0A7J9IXW6-F1
#
_cell.length_a   1.000
_cell.length_b   1.000
_cell.length_c   1.000
_cell.angle_alpha   90.00
_cell.angle_beta   90.00
_cell.angle_gamma   90.00
#
_symmetry.space_group_name_H-M   'P 1'
#
loop_
_entity.id
_entity.type
_entity.pdbx_description
1 polymer ?
#
loop_
_entity_poly.entity_id
_entity_poly.type
_entity_poly.pdbx_seq_one_letter_code
_entity_poly.pdbx_strand_id
1 'polypeptide(L)'
;MALNTCYKYFCYKYEKLEGKQFSISDADYIVFHSPYNKVSQQVSKSLYAAKVQPTTLIPKQVGNMYTASLYAAFASLIHNKNSELAGKRVILFSYGSGLTSTMFSLRLHEGQHPFSLLNIATVMNVAGKLKWRHEFPPEKFVQTMKLMEHRYGAKDFVTSKDCGLLSPGTYYLTEVDSMYRRFYSKKDGDYTVCENGSLANGH
;
A
#
# COMPACT_ATOMS: atom_id res chain seq x y z
N MET A 1 16.38 14.30 -8.74
CA MET A 1 17.76 13.94 -8.37
C MET A 1 17.84 12.52 -7.78
N ALA A 2 17.12 12.20 -6.70
CA ALA A 2 17.13 10.90 -6.03
C ALA A 2 16.85 9.67 -6.94
N LEU A 3 15.77 9.71 -7.73
CA LEU A 3 15.40 8.62 -8.64
C LEU A 3 16.54 8.28 -9.63
N ASN A 4 17.13 9.31 -10.25
CA ASN A 4 18.22 9.13 -11.21
C ASN A 4 19.46 8.52 -10.54
N THR A 5 19.81 8.97 -9.33
CA THR A 5 20.94 8.43 -8.57
C THR A 5 20.70 6.95 -8.22
N CYS A 6 19.55 6.61 -7.66
CA CYS A 6 19.21 5.21 -7.34
C CYS A 6 19.18 4.33 -8.59
N TYR A 7 18.64 4.84 -9.71
CA TYR A 7 18.63 4.12 -10.98
C TYR A 7 20.04 3.84 -11.50
N LYS A 8 20.95 4.83 -11.47
CA LYS A 8 22.36 4.64 -11.86
C LYS A 8 23.05 3.56 -11.04
N TYR A 9 22.90 3.60 -9.71
CA TYR A 9 23.46 2.57 -8.83
C TYR A 9 22.85 1.19 -9.07
N PHE A 10 21.53 1.14 -9.30
CA PHE A 10 20.84 -0.09 -9.64
C PHE A 10 21.40 -0.68 -10.95
N CYS A 11 21.52 0.12 -12.01
CA CYS A 11 22.08 -0.32 -13.29
C CYS A 11 23.52 -0.84 -13.13
N TYR A 12 24.36 -0.14 -12.38
CA TYR A 12 25.74 -0.57 -12.10
C TYR A 12 25.80 -1.92 -11.39
N LYS A 13 24.95 -2.12 -10.37
CA LYS A 13 24.87 -3.40 -9.65
C LYS A 13 24.31 -4.51 -10.54
N TYR A 14 23.32 -4.19 -11.37
CA TYR A 14 22.72 -5.12 -12.31
C TYR A 14 23.72 -5.61 -13.35
N GLU A 15 24.50 -4.71 -13.96
CA GLU A 15 25.54 -5.05 -14.93
C GLU A 15 26.58 -6.02 -14.34
N LYS A 16 27.00 -5.77 -13.09
CA LYS A 16 27.91 -6.67 -12.39
C LYS A 16 27.32 -8.06 -12.11
N LEU A 17 26.01 -8.16 -11.90
CA LEU A 17 25.35 -9.42 -11.55
C LEU A 17 24.94 -10.22 -12.80
N GLU A 18 24.54 -9.54 -13.87
CA GLU A 18 23.87 -10.14 -15.04
C GLU A 18 24.72 -10.04 -16.31
N GLY A 19 25.88 -9.37 -16.25
CA GLY A 19 26.80 -9.20 -17.39
C GLY A 19 26.26 -8.32 -18.52
N LYS A 20 25.17 -7.57 -18.29
CA LYS A 20 24.58 -6.66 -19.28
C LYS A 20 24.01 -5.40 -18.65
N GLN A 21 23.96 -4.31 -19.41
CA GLN A 21 23.36 -3.05 -18.97
C GLN A 21 21.86 -3.21 -18.72
N PHE A 22 21.37 -2.70 -17.59
CA PHE A 22 19.93 -2.66 -17.29
C PHE A 22 19.19 -1.64 -18.15
N SER A 23 18.01 -2.03 -18.61
CA SER A 23 17.05 -1.20 -19.32
C SER A 23 15.62 -1.44 -18.82
N ILE A 24 14.69 -0.57 -19.19
CA ILE A 24 13.27 -0.70 -18.77
C ILE A 24 12.62 -2.00 -19.30
N SER A 25 13.13 -2.57 -20.40
CA SER A 25 12.64 -3.86 -20.91
C SER A 25 13.05 -5.05 -20.03
N ASP A 26 14.07 -4.91 -19.18
CA ASP A 26 14.52 -5.96 -18.24
C ASP A 26 13.64 -6.07 -16.98
N ALA A 27 12.70 -5.15 -16.79
CA ALA A 27 11.69 -5.17 -15.74
C ALA A 27 10.30 -5.43 -16.31
N ASP A 28 9.53 -6.34 -15.74
CA ASP A 28 8.15 -6.56 -16.15
C ASP A 28 7.24 -5.47 -15.61
N TYR A 29 7.43 -5.09 -14.33
CA TYR A 29 6.66 -4.04 -13.66
C TYR A 29 7.55 -3.10 -12.86
N ILE A 30 7.09 -1.86 -12.67
CA ILE A 30 7.77 -0.85 -11.87
C ILE A 30 6.77 -0.23 -10.90
N VAL A 31 7.08 -0.30 -9.60
CA VAL A 31 6.26 0.20 -8.51
C VAL A 31 6.95 1.43 -7.90
N PHE A 32 6.19 2.51 -7.75
CA PHE A 32 6.67 3.77 -7.18
C PHE A 32 5.96 4.10 -5.88
N HIS A 33 6.67 4.76 -4.96
CA HIS A 33 6.09 5.33 -3.74
C HIS A 33 4.91 6.27 -4.01
N SER A 34 4.96 7.08 -5.08
CA SER A 34 3.90 8.02 -5.45
C SER A 34 3.57 7.91 -6.94
N PRO A 35 2.61 7.07 -7.35
CA PRO A 35 2.22 6.94 -8.76
C PRO A 35 1.44 8.15 -9.30
N TYR A 36 1.16 9.17 -8.47
CA TYR A 36 0.31 10.32 -8.83
C TYR A 36 0.98 11.38 -9.71
N ASN A 37 2.27 11.23 -10.03
CA ASN A 37 2.97 12.19 -10.88
C ASN A 37 2.46 12.12 -12.32
N LYS A 38 1.43 12.91 -12.63
CA LYS A 38 0.76 13.01 -13.94
C LYS A 38 1.74 13.24 -15.09
N VAL A 39 2.81 14.01 -14.85
CA VAL A 39 3.83 14.36 -15.85
C VAL A 39 4.58 13.11 -16.32
N SER A 40 4.97 12.20 -15.42
CA SER A 40 5.68 10.97 -15.79
C SER A 40 4.79 9.97 -16.55
N GLN A 41 3.46 10.04 -16.36
CA GLN A 41 2.50 9.18 -17.06
C GLN A 41 2.34 9.56 -18.54
N GLN A 42 2.58 10.83 -18.87
CA GLN A 42 2.33 11.37 -20.22
C GLN A 42 3.49 11.15 -21.18
N VAL A 43 4.74 11.18 -20.71
CA VAL A 43 5.95 11.11 -21.55
C VAL A 43 6.18 9.71 -22.15
N SER A 44 5.67 8.64 -21.52
CA SER A 44 5.78 7.27 -22.05
C SER A 44 4.52 6.45 -21.77
N LYS A 45 3.40 6.88 -22.39
CA LYS A 45 2.07 6.35 -22.11
C LYS A 45 1.95 4.82 -22.27
N SER A 46 2.59 4.24 -23.29
CA SER A 46 2.55 2.79 -23.55
C SER A 46 3.32 2.00 -22.49
N LEU A 47 4.56 2.41 -22.16
CA LEU A 47 5.35 1.77 -21.10
C LEU A 47 4.69 1.94 -19.73
N TYR A 48 4.13 3.11 -19.46
CA TYR A 48 3.40 3.37 -18.23
C TYR A 48 2.16 2.46 -18.11
N ALA A 49 1.36 2.37 -19.18
CA ALA A 49 0.18 1.51 -19.21
C ALA A 49 0.53 0.03 -18.97
N ALA A 50 1.62 -0.45 -19.56
CA ALA A 50 2.04 -1.84 -19.43
C ALA A 50 2.68 -2.15 -18.06
N LYS A 51 3.61 -1.31 -17.59
CA LYS A 51 4.51 -1.65 -16.47
C LYS A 51 4.14 -0.99 -15.14
N VAL A 52 3.37 0.10 -15.15
CA VAL A 52 3.09 0.90 -13.95
C VAL A 52 1.61 0.99 -13.62
N GLN A 53 0.72 1.12 -14.62
CA GLN A 53 -0.72 1.28 -14.39
C GLN A 53 -1.33 0.17 -13.49
N PRO A 54 -0.93 -1.11 -13.60
CA PRO A 54 -1.44 -2.18 -12.72
C PRO A 54 -1.12 -1.97 -11.24
N THR A 55 -0.15 -1.11 -10.91
CA THR A 55 0.24 -0.78 -9.52
C THR A 55 -0.62 0.33 -8.90
N THR A 56 -1.57 0.92 -9.65
CA THR A 56 -2.17 2.21 -9.27
C THR A 56 -3.52 2.15 -8.58
N LEU A 57 -4.15 0.97 -8.44
CA LEU A 57 -5.53 0.85 -7.92
C LEU A 57 -5.69 1.42 -6.51
N ILE A 58 -5.01 0.85 -5.51
CA ILE A 58 -5.13 1.27 -4.11
C ILE A 58 -4.66 2.72 -3.95
N PRO A 59 -3.49 3.14 -4.49
CA PRO A 59 -3.09 4.54 -4.44
C PRO A 59 -4.19 5.48 -4.96
N LYS A 60 -4.72 5.27 -6.17
CA LYS A 60 -5.76 6.15 -6.74
C LYS A 60 -7.05 6.21 -5.92
N GLN A 61 -7.40 5.13 -5.22
CA GLN A 61 -8.63 5.05 -4.45
C GLN A 61 -8.48 5.52 -2.99
N VAL A 62 -7.28 5.47 -2.42
CA VAL A 62 -7.03 5.75 -0.99
C VAL A 62 -6.26 7.06 -0.77
N GLY A 63 -5.40 7.45 -1.70
CA GLY A 63 -4.52 8.61 -1.55
C GLY A 63 -3.16 8.28 -0.92
N ASN A 64 -2.48 9.28 -0.37
CA ASN A 64 -1.13 9.11 0.15
C ASN A 64 -1.14 8.32 1.47
N MET A 65 -0.44 7.19 1.48
CA MET A 65 -0.28 6.30 2.65
C MET A 65 1.15 6.38 3.23
N TYR A 66 1.91 7.42 2.88
CA TYR A 66 3.29 7.63 3.30
C TYR A 66 4.15 6.36 3.14
N THR A 67 4.74 5.86 4.21
CA THR A 67 5.63 4.69 4.20
C THR A 67 4.97 3.44 3.60
N ALA A 68 3.65 3.30 3.71
CA ALA A 68 2.90 2.18 3.13
C ALA A 68 2.58 2.37 1.63
N SER A 69 2.74 3.57 1.05
CA SER A 69 2.32 3.86 -0.33
C SER A 69 2.98 2.95 -1.38
N LEU A 70 4.29 2.69 -1.25
CA LEU A 70 5.00 1.80 -2.16
C LEU A 70 4.42 0.37 -2.12
N TYR A 71 4.16 -0.12 -0.91
CA TYR A 71 3.67 -1.48 -0.69
C TYR A 71 2.20 -1.62 -1.02
N ALA A 72 1.39 -0.57 -0.88
CA ALA A 72 0.02 -0.54 -1.36
C ALA A 72 -0.04 -0.52 -2.90
N ALA A 73 0.91 0.15 -3.56
CA ALA A 73 1.05 0.07 -5.01
C ALA A 73 1.48 -1.35 -5.45
N PHE A 74 2.37 -2.01 -4.70
CA PHE A 74 2.73 -3.41 -4.93
C PHE A 74 1.55 -4.38 -4.67
N ALA A 75 0.76 -4.16 -3.62
CA ALA A 75 -0.46 -4.91 -3.35
C ALA A 75 -1.49 -4.74 -4.48
N SER A 76 -1.57 -3.56 -5.10
CA SER A 76 -2.39 -3.34 -6.30
C SER A 76 -1.92 -4.19 -7.48
N LEU A 77 -0.59 -4.32 -7.66
CA LEU A 77 -0.03 -5.19 -8.70
C LEU A 77 -0.42 -6.65 -8.46
N ILE A 78 -0.24 -7.17 -7.25
CA ILE A 78 -0.63 -8.54 -6.89
C ILE A 78 -2.13 -8.73 -7.11
N HIS A 79 -2.96 -7.81 -6.63
CA HIS A 79 -4.41 -7.88 -6.83
C HIS A 79 -4.79 -7.97 -8.32
N ASN A 80 -4.19 -7.14 -9.17
CA ASN A 80 -4.55 -7.07 -10.58
C ASN A 80 -3.92 -8.16 -11.45
N LYS A 81 -2.78 -8.73 -11.04
CA LYS A 81 -1.92 -9.54 -11.90
C LYS A 81 -1.41 -10.84 -11.27
N ASN A 82 -1.92 -11.28 -10.12
CA ASN A 82 -1.44 -12.48 -9.41
C ASN A 82 -1.18 -13.71 -10.31
N SER A 83 -2.05 -14.00 -11.30
CA SER A 83 -1.88 -15.12 -12.23
C SER A 83 -0.80 -14.95 -13.30
N GLU A 84 -0.28 -13.74 -13.49
CA GLU A 84 0.72 -13.39 -14.51
C GLU A 84 2.10 -13.06 -13.89
N LEU A 85 2.22 -13.06 -12.55
CA LEU A 85 3.40 -12.56 -11.84
C LEU A 85 4.52 -13.59 -11.63
N ALA A 86 4.25 -14.90 -11.76
CA ALA A 86 5.28 -15.91 -11.60
C ALA A 86 6.42 -15.74 -12.64
N GLY A 87 7.67 -15.75 -12.17
CA GLY A 87 8.88 -15.51 -12.96
C GLY A 87 9.18 -14.04 -13.26
N LYS A 88 8.27 -13.12 -12.93
CA LYS A 88 8.37 -11.70 -13.28
C LYS A 88 9.35 -10.96 -12.37
N ARG A 89 10.06 -9.99 -12.95
CA ARG A 89 10.90 -9.03 -12.22
C ARG A 89 10.12 -7.74 -11.97
N VAL A 90 10.00 -7.37 -10.70
CA VAL A 90 9.36 -6.13 -10.26
C VAL A 90 10.42 -5.21 -9.67
N ILE A 91 10.54 -4.01 -10.23
CA ILE A 91 11.41 -2.95 -9.69
C ILE A 91 10.59 -2.07 -8.77
N LEU A 92 11.12 -1.75 -7.60
CA LEU A 92 10.49 -0.89 -6.62
C LEU A 92 11.37 0.33 -6.33
N PHE A 93 10.75 1.50 -6.28
CA PHE A 93 11.42 2.74 -5.90
C PHE A 93 10.76 3.35 -4.67
N SER A 94 11.46 3.28 -3.54
CA SER A 94 11.07 3.92 -2.27
C SER A 94 11.71 5.30 -2.14
N TYR A 95 10.95 6.26 -1.63
CA TYR A 95 11.38 7.64 -1.41
C TYR A 95 10.80 8.19 -0.10
N GLY A 96 11.63 8.89 0.67
CA GLY A 96 11.24 9.73 1.80
C GLY A 96 11.91 11.11 1.71
N SER A 97 11.16 12.16 2.03
CA SER A 97 11.67 13.55 2.04
C SER A 97 12.73 13.75 3.12
N GLY A 98 13.81 14.49 2.81
CA GLY A 98 14.93 14.75 3.74
C GLY A 98 16.36 14.60 3.20
N LEU A 99 16.76 13.66 2.34
CA LEU A 99 16.04 12.60 1.63
C LEU A 99 16.72 11.23 1.82
N THR A 100 15.91 10.17 1.85
CA THR A 100 16.38 8.78 1.78
C THR A 100 15.60 8.06 0.69
N SER A 101 16.30 7.32 -0.16
CA SER A 101 15.68 6.62 -1.29
C SER A 101 16.43 5.36 -1.65
N THR A 102 15.69 4.36 -2.12
CA THR A 102 16.27 3.09 -2.56
C THR A 102 15.48 2.53 -3.72
N MET A 103 16.21 2.10 -4.75
CA MET A 103 15.66 1.27 -5.82
C MET A 103 16.13 -0.16 -5.62
N PHE A 104 15.20 -1.10 -5.64
CA PHE A 104 15.49 -2.52 -5.45
C PHE A 104 14.60 -3.38 -6.36
N SER A 105 14.97 -4.64 -6.52
CA SER A 105 14.35 -5.57 -7.45
C SER A 105 13.87 -6.82 -6.73
N LEU A 106 12.67 -7.29 -7.07
CA LEU A 106 12.12 -8.56 -6.64
C LEU A 106 11.93 -9.47 -7.86
N ARG A 107 12.26 -10.76 -7.69
CA ARG A 107 11.83 -11.84 -8.60
C ARG A 107 10.69 -12.56 -7.92
N LEU A 108 9.52 -12.57 -8.55
CA LEU A 108 8.36 -13.25 -8.01
C LEU A 108 8.34 -14.68 -8.50
N HIS A 109 8.06 -15.60 -7.59
CA HIS A 109 7.90 -17.02 -7.87
C HIS A 109 6.54 -17.46 -7.33
N GLU A 110 5.94 -18.46 -7.97
CA GLU A 110 4.76 -19.08 -7.40
C GLU A 110 5.17 -19.86 -6.15
N GLY A 111 4.48 -19.58 -5.04
CA GLY A 111 4.69 -20.27 -3.77
C GLY A 111 3.64 -21.36 -3.54
N GLN A 112 3.84 -22.15 -2.48
CA GLN A 112 2.83 -23.08 -1.99
C GLN A 112 1.93 -22.38 -0.97
N HIS A 113 0.67 -22.83 -0.84
CA HIS A 113 -0.24 -22.33 0.18
C HIS A 113 0.39 -22.47 1.60
N PRO A 114 0.30 -21.45 2.49
CA PRO A 114 -0.47 -20.21 2.34
C PRO A 114 0.26 -19.06 1.62
N PHE A 115 1.50 -19.25 1.20
CA PHE A 115 2.37 -18.20 0.64
C PHE A 115 2.39 -18.19 -0.91
N SER A 116 1.24 -18.45 -1.55
CA SER A 116 1.09 -18.37 -3.02
C SER A 116 0.58 -16.98 -3.45
N LEU A 117 0.85 -16.58 -4.70
CA LEU A 117 0.46 -15.26 -5.22
C LEU A 117 -1.06 -15.10 -5.22
N LEU A 118 -1.77 -16.16 -5.60
CA LEU A 118 -3.23 -16.22 -5.56
C LEU A 118 -3.75 -16.09 -4.13
N ASN A 119 -3.19 -16.83 -3.17
CA ASN A 119 -3.67 -16.78 -1.78
C ASN A 119 -3.44 -15.40 -1.17
N ILE A 120 -2.29 -14.76 -1.43
CA ILE A 120 -2.03 -13.39 -0.99
C ILE A 120 -3.09 -12.44 -1.56
N ALA A 121 -3.42 -12.53 -2.86
CA ALA A 121 -4.46 -11.69 -3.48
C ALA A 121 -5.84 -11.91 -2.85
N THR A 122 -6.20 -13.17 -2.60
CA THR A 122 -7.46 -13.59 -1.98
C THR A 122 -7.56 -13.07 -0.55
N VAL A 123 -6.57 -13.33 0.29
CA VAL A 123 -6.53 -12.87 1.70
C VAL A 123 -6.55 -11.35 1.81
N MET A 124 -5.83 -10.64 0.92
CA MET A 124 -5.86 -9.17 0.93
C MET A 124 -7.26 -8.60 0.68
N ASN A 125 -8.10 -9.29 -0.11
CA ASN A 125 -9.47 -8.90 -0.47
C ASN A 125 -9.63 -7.40 -0.80
N VAL A 126 -8.76 -6.90 -1.69
CA VAL A 126 -8.72 -5.47 -2.03
C VAL A 126 -10.07 -4.98 -2.57
N ALA A 127 -10.68 -5.73 -3.48
CA ALA A 127 -11.97 -5.39 -4.05
C ALA A 127 -13.09 -5.33 -2.99
N GLY A 128 -13.15 -6.31 -2.07
CA GLY A 128 -14.10 -6.30 -0.97
C GLY A 128 -13.92 -5.07 -0.07
N LYS A 129 -12.68 -4.78 0.36
CA LYS A 129 -12.36 -3.61 1.20
C LYS A 129 -12.72 -2.28 0.54
N LEU A 130 -12.52 -2.15 -0.77
CA LEU A 130 -12.89 -0.92 -1.50
C LEU A 130 -14.40 -0.73 -1.61
N LYS A 131 -15.19 -1.81 -1.71
CA LYS A 131 -16.66 -1.79 -1.76
C LYS A 131 -17.29 -1.44 -0.40
N TRP A 132 -16.68 -1.87 0.70
CA TRP A 132 -17.15 -1.61 2.07
C TRP A 132 -16.85 -0.20 2.59
N ARG A 133 -16.36 0.71 1.75
CA ARG A 133 -16.06 2.08 2.17
C ARG A 133 -17.35 2.89 2.37
N HIS A 134 -17.26 3.86 3.25
CA HIS A 134 -18.31 4.84 3.49
C HIS A 134 -17.86 6.21 2.98
N GLU A 135 -18.63 6.76 2.05
CA GLU A 135 -18.40 8.10 1.52
C GLU A 135 -18.93 9.15 2.50
N PHE A 136 -18.22 10.28 2.58
CA PHE A 136 -18.60 11.43 3.40
C PHE A 136 -18.66 12.68 2.52
N PRO A 137 -19.67 13.56 2.70
CA PRO A 137 -19.66 14.87 2.07
C PRO A 137 -18.41 15.66 2.45
N PRO A 138 -17.86 16.50 1.54
CA PRO A 138 -16.66 17.30 1.80
C PRO A 138 -16.74 18.12 3.09
N GLU A 139 -17.91 18.66 3.43
CA GLU A 139 -18.12 19.46 4.64
C GLU A 139 -17.88 18.63 5.90
N LYS A 140 -18.39 17.39 5.94
CA LYS A 140 -18.19 16.46 7.05
C LYS A 140 -16.75 15.98 7.14
N PHE A 141 -16.08 15.81 5.99
CA PHE A 141 -14.64 15.53 5.94
C PHE A 141 -13.84 16.70 6.55
N VAL A 142 -14.12 17.95 6.17
CA VAL A 142 -13.44 19.14 6.71
C VAL A 142 -13.67 19.29 8.22
N GLN A 143 -14.90 19.06 8.70
CA GLN A 143 -15.19 19.05 10.14
C GLN A 143 -14.37 17.98 10.88
N THR A 144 -14.25 16.79 10.29
CA THR A 144 -13.43 15.70 10.84
C THR A 144 -11.96 16.09 10.88
N MET A 145 -11.43 16.76 9.85
CA MET A 145 -10.04 17.24 9.83
C MET A 145 -9.77 18.26 10.95
N LYS A 146 -10.68 19.23 11.17
CA LYS A 146 -10.56 20.18 12.28
C LYS A 146 -10.58 19.49 13.65
N LEU A 147 -11.44 18.48 13.82
CA LEU A 147 -11.42 17.67 15.04
C LEU A 147 -10.08 16.97 15.23
N MET A 148 -9.52 16.36 14.18
CA MET A 148 -8.23 15.65 14.25
C MET A 148 -7.07 16.60 14.56
N GLU A 149 -7.10 17.84 14.06
CA GLU A 149 -6.14 18.89 14.42
C GLU A 149 -6.16 19.18 15.92
N HIS A 150 -7.35 19.35 16.52
CA HIS A 150 -7.47 19.52 17.97
C HIS A 150 -7.00 18.32 18.78
N ARG A 151 -7.12 17.09 18.25
CA ARG A 151 -6.68 15.87 18.95
C ARG A 151 -5.17 15.61 18.80
N TYR A 152 -4.52 16.19 17.81
CA TYR A 152 -3.10 15.98 17.58
C TYR A 152 -2.26 16.60 18.71
N GLY A 153 -1.58 15.75 19.48
CA GLY A 153 -0.77 16.19 20.63
C GLY A 153 -1.58 16.55 21.89
N ALA A 154 -2.90 16.32 21.88
CA ALA A 154 -3.75 16.53 23.04
C ALA A 154 -3.76 15.33 24.01
N LYS A 155 -4.26 15.57 25.22
CA LYS A 155 -4.48 14.58 26.29
C LYS A 155 -5.82 14.84 26.97
N ASP A 156 -6.18 13.99 27.93
CA ASP A 156 -7.40 14.11 28.73
C ASP A 156 -8.69 14.16 27.90
N PHE A 157 -8.88 13.19 27.01
CA PHE A 157 -10.10 13.10 26.22
C PHE A 157 -10.57 11.67 25.95
N VAL A 158 -11.89 11.53 25.85
CA VAL A 158 -12.59 10.33 25.37
C VAL A 158 -13.07 10.57 23.93
N THR A 159 -12.95 9.57 23.07
CA THR A 159 -13.42 9.62 21.68
C THR A 159 -14.93 9.35 21.59
N SER A 160 -15.52 9.62 20.42
CA SER A 160 -16.86 9.12 20.13
C SER A 160 -16.85 7.59 20.14
N LYS A 161 -17.71 6.96 20.93
CA LYS A 161 -17.89 5.50 20.95
C LYS A 161 -18.66 4.97 19.72
N ASP A 162 -19.04 5.85 18.80
CA ASP A 162 -19.66 5.44 17.54
C ASP A 162 -18.63 4.69 16.66
N CYS A 163 -18.79 3.37 16.62
CA CYS A 163 -18.04 2.46 15.77
C CYS A 163 -18.91 1.85 14.66
N GLY A 164 -20.08 2.43 14.36
CA GLY A 164 -21.06 1.89 13.42
C GLY A 164 -20.48 1.59 12.04
N LEU A 165 -19.60 2.48 11.56
CA LEU A 165 -18.95 2.40 10.24
C LEU A 165 -17.69 1.51 10.19
N LEU A 166 -17.20 1.03 11.34
CA LEU A 166 -16.02 0.15 11.36
C LEU A 166 -16.44 -1.30 11.08
N SER A 167 -15.62 -2.07 10.39
CA SER A 167 -15.86 -3.51 10.25
C SER A 167 -15.65 -4.22 11.59
N PRO A 168 -16.35 -5.35 11.86
CA PRO A 168 -16.06 -6.19 13.02
C PRO A 168 -14.57 -6.53 13.14
N GLY A 169 -14.07 -6.54 14.37
CA GLY A 169 -12.67 -6.80 14.67
C GLY A 169 -11.70 -5.63 14.46
N THR A 170 -12.18 -4.47 14.00
CA THR A 170 -11.37 -3.26 13.88
C THR A 170 -11.01 -2.73 15.28
N TYR A 171 -9.72 -2.43 15.50
CA TYR A 171 -9.25 -1.72 16.68
C TYR A 171 -9.50 -0.22 16.53
N TYR A 172 -9.94 0.44 17.60
CA TYR A 172 -10.19 1.87 17.63
C TYR A 172 -9.74 2.49 18.96
N LEU A 173 -9.36 3.76 18.92
CA LEU A 173 -8.93 4.54 20.09
C LEU A 173 -10.15 4.93 20.92
N THR A 174 -10.16 4.61 22.21
CA THR A 174 -11.25 4.98 23.13
C THR A 174 -10.95 6.28 23.87
N GLU A 175 -9.73 6.45 24.35
CA GLU A 175 -9.33 7.63 25.11
C GLU A 175 -7.82 7.85 25.13
N VAL A 176 -7.45 9.07 25.49
CA VAL A 176 -6.09 9.48 25.84
C VAL A 176 -6.16 10.17 27.19
N ASP A 177 -5.45 9.66 28.19
CA ASP A 177 -5.49 10.21 29.56
C ASP A 177 -4.49 11.36 29.79
N SER A 178 -4.42 11.85 31.03
CA SER A 178 -3.60 13.00 31.44
C SER A 178 -2.09 12.82 31.28
N MET A 179 -1.67 11.56 31.12
CA MET A 179 -0.29 11.13 30.92
C MET A 179 -0.02 10.72 29.46
N TYR A 180 -0.93 11.07 28.54
CA TYR A 180 -0.86 10.72 27.12
C TYR A 180 -0.93 9.21 26.83
N ARG A 181 -1.36 8.38 27.79
CA ARG A 181 -1.54 6.94 27.56
C ARG A 181 -2.78 6.74 26.71
N ARG A 182 -2.66 5.90 25.67
CA ARG A 182 -3.72 5.65 24.69
C ARG A 182 -4.36 4.30 24.97
N PHE A 183 -5.68 4.28 25.05
CA PHE A 183 -6.45 3.07 25.30
C PHE A 183 -7.25 2.69 24.06
N TYR A 184 -7.34 1.40 23.79
CA TYR A 184 -7.95 0.86 22.59
C TYR A 184 -8.97 -0.20 22.93
N SER A 185 -9.96 -0.34 22.08
CA SER A 185 -10.93 -1.45 22.10
C SER A 185 -11.06 -2.03 20.70
N LYS A 186 -11.62 -3.24 20.62
CA LYS A 186 -11.88 -3.95 19.37
C LYS A 186 -13.39 -3.99 19.16
N LYS A 187 -13.87 -3.64 17.97
CA LYS A 187 -15.31 -3.73 17.66
C LYS A 187 -15.77 -5.18 17.68
N ASP A 188 -16.78 -5.48 18.49
CA ASP A 188 -17.43 -6.78 18.53
C ASP A 188 -18.26 -7.04 17.26
N GLY A 189 -18.40 -8.31 16.92
CA GLY A 189 -19.27 -8.80 15.85
C GLY A 189 -18.98 -10.27 15.60
N ASP A 190 -19.97 -10.99 15.06
CA ASP A 190 -19.74 -12.35 14.58
C ASP A 190 -18.59 -12.29 13.58
N TYR A 191 -17.50 -12.95 13.94
CA TYR A 191 -16.43 -13.21 13.00
C TYR A 191 -17.06 -14.09 11.93
N THR A 192 -17.57 -13.48 10.85
CA THR A 192 -17.57 -14.18 9.59
C THR A 192 -16.12 -14.57 9.39
N VAL A 193 -15.85 -15.87 9.57
CA VAL A 193 -14.63 -16.52 9.13
C VAL A 193 -14.26 -15.82 7.85
N CYS A 194 -13.07 -15.21 7.79
CA CYS A 194 -12.66 -14.50 6.59
C CYS A 194 -12.99 -15.42 5.41
N GLU A 195 -13.97 -15.05 4.57
CA GLU A 195 -14.45 -15.93 3.48
C GLU A 195 -13.30 -16.35 2.56
N ASN A 196 -12.16 -15.64 2.68
CA ASN A 196 -10.94 -15.77 1.92
C ASN A 196 -9.81 -16.52 2.66
N GLY A 197 -10.14 -17.41 3.60
CA GLY A 197 -9.21 -18.33 4.26
C GLY A 197 -8.97 -18.03 5.73
N SER A 198 -8.67 -19.08 6.50
CA SER A 198 -8.27 -18.95 7.90
C SER A 198 -7.08 -18.00 8.04
N LEU A 199 -7.14 -17.06 8.97
CA LEU A 199 -6.03 -16.21 9.41
C LEU A 199 -4.93 -17.09 10.04
N ALA A 200 -4.23 -17.87 9.24
CA ALA A 200 -2.94 -18.42 9.60
C ALA A 200 -1.89 -17.37 9.25
N ASN A 201 -1.91 -16.22 9.95
CA ASN A 201 -0.65 -15.53 10.12
C ASN A 201 0.20 -16.50 10.95
N GLY A 202 1.23 -17.08 10.34
CA GLY A 202 2.08 -18.07 11.00
C GLY A 202 2.55 -17.55 12.36
N HIS A 203 1.92 -18.04 13.41
CA HIS A 203 2.45 -18.67 14.61
C HIS A 203 1.28 -19.25 15.41
#